data_AF-W2EV58-F1
#
_entry.id   AF-W2EV58-F1
#
_cell.length_a   1.000
_cell.length_b   1.000
_cell.length_c   1.000
_cell.angle_alpha   90.00
_cell.angle_beta   90.00
_cell.angle_gamma   90.00
#
_symmetry.space_group_name_H-M   'P 1'
#
loop_
_entity.id
_entity.type
_entity.pdbx_description
1 polymer ?
#
loop_
_entity_poly.entity_id
_entity_poly.type
_entity_poly.pdbx_seq_one_letter_code
_entity_poly.pdbx_strand_id
1 'polypeptide(L)'
;MGLTFNIGNQQAVNINNVGGDQTIQGGQQGTFLGGEPSEWAASLVTRLHALGLPSEAAEAEAVQAELDRARPDRQSIATRLTQLTEVLSSVGAIAAAGESLRGPLMALAGWLGALGVPIMRMLTG
;
A
#
# COMPACT_ATOMS: atom_id res chain seq x y z
N MET A 1 29.66 16.77 35.44
CA MET A 1 28.73 17.29 34.41
C MET A 1 28.69 16.26 33.29
N GLY A 2 27.61 15.47 33.23
CA GLY A 2 27.44 14.43 32.21
C GLY A 2 26.70 14.98 31.00
N LEU A 3 27.11 14.56 29.81
CA LEU A 3 26.33 14.66 28.58
C LEU A 3 26.48 13.35 27.80
N THR A 4 25.50 12.48 28.00
CA THR A 4 25.16 11.37 27.11
C THR A 4 24.21 11.92 26.05
N PHE A 5 24.51 11.76 24.76
CA PHE A 5 23.48 11.63 23.73
C PHE A 5 23.94 10.63 22.66
N ASN A 6 23.23 9.52 22.64
CA ASN A 6 23.39 8.36 21.78
C ASN A 6 22.44 8.53 20.59
N ILE A 7 22.92 8.98 19.42
CA ILE A 7 22.15 8.92 18.17
C ILE A 7 23.07 8.69 16.98
N GLY A 8 22.79 7.60 16.27
CA GLY A 8 23.29 7.29 14.94
C GLY A 8 22.65 6.00 14.46
N ASN A 9 21.31 5.95 14.52
CA ASN A 9 20.49 4.86 13.99
C ASN A 9 21.00 4.48 12.60
N GLN A 10 21.52 3.26 12.48
CA GLN A 10 22.03 2.70 11.25
C GLN A 10 20.87 2.51 10.29
N GLN A 11 20.55 3.52 9.48
CA GLN A 11 19.68 3.37 8.33
C GLN A 11 20.48 2.75 7.19
N ALA A 12 20.78 1.46 7.33
CA ALA A 12 21.09 0.61 6.21
C ALA A 12 19.76 0.30 5.49
N VAL A 13 19.42 1.10 4.49
CA VAL A 13 18.58 0.61 3.39
C VAL A 13 19.25 1.08 2.11
N ASN A 14 19.80 0.13 1.38
CA ASN A 14 20.24 0.32 0.01
C ASN A 14 19.11 1.00 -0.77
N ILE A 15 19.28 2.28 -1.08
CA ILE A 15 18.43 2.96 -2.04
C ILE A 15 18.89 2.46 -3.41
N ASN A 16 18.27 1.37 -3.87
CA ASN A 16 18.54 0.83 -5.19
C ASN A 16 17.76 1.65 -6.21
N ASN A 17 18.41 2.71 -6.66
CA ASN A 17 17.88 3.70 -7.57
C ASN A 17 18.02 3.16 -9.01
N VAL A 18 16.97 2.53 -9.55
CA VAL A 18 16.94 2.06 -10.95
C VAL A 18 15.90 2.83 -11.76
N GLY A 19 16.34 3.96 -12.32
CA GLY A 19 15.60 4.65 -13.38
C GLY A 19 15.47 6.17 -13.22
N GLY A 20 16.59 6.89 -13.40
CA GLY A 20 16.66 8.23 -14.00
C GLY A 20 15.74 9.33 -13.44
N ASP A 21 16.36 10.24 -12.68
CA ASP A 21 15.90 11.59 -12.30
C ASP A 21 14.76 11.70 -11.29
N GLN A 22 15.13 11.76 -10.00
CA GLN A 22 14.30 12.38 -8.98
C GLN A 22 14.95 13.67 -8.47
N THR A 23 14.41 14.80 -8.92
CA THR A 23 14.53 16.07 -8.19
C THR A 23 13.35 16.16 -7.24
N ILE A 24 13.59 16.07 -5.93
CA ILE A 24 12.53 16.30 -4.93
C ILE A 24 12.69 17.71 -4.36
N GLN A 25 11.80 18.61 -4.79
CA GLN A 25 11.48 19.84 -4.07
C GLN A 25 9.98 19.82 -3.75
N GLY A 26 9.65 19.69 -2.46
CA GLY A 26 8.28 19.79 -1.98
C GLY A 26 8.10 19.19 -0.58
N GLY A 27 8.30 20.01 0.45
CA GLY A 27 8.10 19.62 1.85
C GLY A 27 6.63 19.49 2.23
N GLN A 28 6.01 18.35 1.92
CA GLN A 28 4.68 18.01 2.43
C GLN A 28 4.68 16.65 3.09
N GLN A 29 4.22 16.64 4.34
CA GLN A 29 4.10 15.52 5.25
C GLN A 29 3.07 14.52 4.73
N GLY A 30 3.52 13.59 3.90
CA GLY A 30 2.98 12.25 3.86
C GLY A 30 4.20 11.35 3.98
N THR A 31 4.21 10.44 4.93
CA THR A 31 5.19 9.35 4.93
C THR A 31 5.09 8.70 3.56
N PHE A 32 6.00 9.02 2.64
CA PHE A 32 6.20 8.20 1.46
C PHE A 32 6.44 6.82 2.04
N LEU A 33 5.45 5.93 1.92
CA LEU A 33 5.64 4.53 2.20
C LEU A 33 6.69 4.09 1.18
N GLY A 34 7.97 4.14 1.58
CA GLY A 34 9.03 3.52 0.82
C GLY A 34 8.64 2.05 0.67
N GLY A 35 8.57 1.58 -0.57
CA GLY A 35 8.16 0.23 -0.88
C GLY A 35 7.65 0.10 -2.30
N GLU A 36 7.57 -1.13 -2.77
CA GLU A 36 7.06 -1.48 -4.09
C GLU A 36 5.59 -1.92 -3.99
N PRO A 37 4.79 -1.76 -5.06
CA PRO A 37 3.39 -2.19 -5.09
C PRO A 37 3.18 -3.64 -4.65
N SER A 38 4.06 -4.55 -5.05
CA SER A 38 3.98 -5.96 -4.67
C SER A 38 4.13 -6.17 -3.16
N GLU A 39 4.93 -5.35 -2.48
CA GLU A 39 5.10 -5.43 -1.02
C GLU A 39 3.85 -4.96 -0.28
N TRP A 40 3.19 -3.91 -0.77
CA TRP A 40 1.92 -3.44 -0.20
C TRP A 40 0.79 -4.44 -0.43
N ALA A 41 0.75 -5.08 -1.60
CA ALA A 41 -0.19 -6.16 -1.89
C ALA A 41 0.06 -7.38 -0.98
N ALA A 42 1.31 -7.80 -0.80
CA ALA A 42 1.66 -8.88 0.13
C ALA A 42 1.30 -8.54 1.58
N SER A 43 1.49 -7.28 1.99
CA SER A 43 1.05 -6.80 3.31
C SER A 43 -0.47 -6.88 3.45
N LEU A 44 -1.22 -6.48 2.42
CA LEU A 44 -2.68 -6.59 2.40
C LEU A 44 -3.14 -8.04 2.55
N VAL A 45 -2.57 -8.96 1.77
CA VAL A 45 -2.83 -10.42 1.86
C VAL A 45 -2.62 -10.92 3.28
N THR A 46 -1.47 -10.63 3.88
CA THR A 46 -1.13 -11.06 5.24
C THR A 46 -2.16 -10.59 6.27
N ARG A 47 -2.63 -9.35 6.14
CA ARG A 47 -3.59 -8.75 7.06
C ARG A 47 -5.00 -9.31 6.89
N LEU A 48 -5.42 -9.58 5.66
CA LEU A 48 -6.71 -10.22 5.37
C LEU A 48 -6.77 -11.65 5.93
N HIS A 49 -5.68 -12.42 5.80
CA HIS A 49 -5.55 -13.71 6.46
C HIS A 49 -5.63 -13.59 7.99
N ALA A 50 -4.93 -12.61 8.58
CA ALA A 50 -4.97 -12.38 10.03
C ALA A 50 -6.37 -11.96 10.56
N LEU A 51 -7.19 -11.35 9.70
CA LEU A 51 -8.57 -10.97 10.02
C LEU A 51 -9.59 -12.09 9.77
N GLY A 52 -9.17 -13.25 9.26
CA GLY A 52 -10.07 -14.34 8.91
C GLY A 52 -10.92 -14.06 7.67
N LEU A 53 -10.38 -13.30 6.72
CA LEU A 53 -11.02 -12.91 5.46
C LEU A 53 -10.34 -13.62 4.26
N PRO A 54 -10.47 -14.95 4.13
CA PRO A 54 -9.71 -15.73 3.15
C PRO A 54 -10.13 -15.46 1.70
N SER A 55 -11.40 -15.11 1.45
CA SER A 55 -11.87 -14.78 0.09
C SER A 55 -11.29 -13.46 -0.39
N GLU A 56 -11.26 -12.47 0.48
CA GLU A 56 -10.65 -11.16 0.23
C GLU A 56 -9.13 -11.29 0.09
N ALA A 57 -8.50 -12.16 0.90
CA ALA A 57 -7.08 -12.45 0.79
C ALA A 57 -6.73 -13.06 -0.58
N ALA A 58 -7.54 -13.99 -1.10
CA ALA A 58 -7.34 -14.56 -2.42
C ALA A 58 -7.45 -13.52 -3.56
N GLU A 59 -8.36 -12.55 -3.44
CA GLU A 59 -8.43 -11.43 -4.41
C GLU A 59 -7.20 -10.52 -4.32
N ALA A 60 -6.70 -10.26 -3.11
CA ALA A 60 -5.45 -9.51 -2.92
C ALA A 60 -4.23 -10.28 -3.45
N GLU A 61 -4.20 -11.62 -3.35
CA GLU A 61 -3.17 -12.48 -3.94
C GLU A 61 -3.21 -12.41 -5.47
N ALA A 62 -4.40 -12.35 -6.08
CA ALA A 62 -4.53 -12.16 -7.52
C ALA A 62 -4.01 -10.78 -7.98
N VAL A 63 -4.22 -9.73 -7.17
CA VAL A 63 -3.62 -8.41 -7.41
C VAL A 63 -2.10 -8.47 -7.32
N GLN A 64 -1.56 -9.13 -6.29
CA GLN A 64 -0.11 -9.32 -6.14
C GLN A 64 0.48 -10.06 -7.34
N ALA A 65 -0.14 -11.15 -7.78
CA ALA A 65 0.32 -11.92 -8.93
C ALA A 65 0.33 -11.09 -10.24
N GLU A 66 -0.65 -10.19 -10.43
CA GLU A 66 -0.66 -9.27 -11.57
C GLU A 66 0.44 -8.21 -11.48
N LEU A 67 0.75 -7.72 -10.26
CA LEU A 67 1.84 -6.79 -10.01
C LEU A 67 3.22 -7.40 -10.28
N ASP A 68 3.38 -8.70 -10.06
CA ASP A 68 4.64 -9.41 -10.29
C ASP A 68 4.92 -9.71 -11.77
N ARG A 69 4.00 -9.37 -12.67
CA ARG A 69 4.21 -9.52 -14.12
C ARG A 69 5.21 -8.50 -14.63
N ALA A 70 5.97 -8.87 -15.68
CA ALA A 70 6.91 -7.96 -16.34
C ALA A 70 6.25 -6.67 -16.90
N ARG A 71 4.95 -6.72 -17.19
CA ARG A 71 4.12 -5.57 -17.57
C ARG A 71 2.77 -5.66 -16.87
N PRO A 72 2.62 -5.12 -15.65
CA PRO A 72 1.38 -5.19 -14.91
C PRO A 72 0.25 -4.42 -15.61
N ASP A 73 -0.94 -5.02 -15.67
CA ASP A 73 -2.16 -4.34 -16.12
C ASP A 73 -2.75 -3.52 -14.97
N ARG A 74 -2.40 -2.23 -14.96
CA ARG A 74 -2.89 -1.27 -13.95
C ARG A 74 -4.42 -1.13 -13.96
N GLN A 75 -5.09 -1.30 -15.09
CA GLN A 75 -6.55 -1.17 -15.17
C GLN A 75 -7.24 -2.37 -14.52
N SER A 76 -6.72 -3.58 -14.77
CA SER A 76 -7.16 -4.81 -14.10
C SER A 76 -6.95 -4.73 -12.59
N ILE A 77 -5.76 -4.30 -12.15
CA ILE A 77 -5.44 -4.10 -10.73
C ILE A 77 -6.39 -3.09 -10.08
N ALA A 78 -6.62 -1.94 -10.71
CA ALA A 78 -7.52 -0.92 -10.18
C ALA A 78 -8.96 -1.44 -10.03
N THR A 79 -9.44 -2.21 -11.01
CA THR A 79 -10.79 -2.79 -10.98
C THR A 79 -10.94 -3.76 -9.81
N ARG A 80 -9.98 -4.68 -9.65
CA ARG A 80 -9.97 -5.66 -8.56
C ARG A 80 -9.86 -5.00 -7.19
N LEU A 81 -8.95 -4.04 -7.03
CA LEU A 81 -8.78 -3.32 -5.77
C LEU A 81 -10.00 -2.47 -5.41
N THR A 82 -10.69 -1.90 -6.39
CA THR A 82 -11.95 -1.17 -6.16
C THR A 82 -13.00 -2.12 -5.62
N GLN A 83 -13.24 -3.25 -6.28
CA GLN A 83 -14.20 -4.27 -5.85
C GLN A 83 -13.88 -4.82 -4.45
N LEU A 84 -12.60 -5.12 -4.19
CA LEU A 84 -12.14 -5.57 -2.88
C LEU A 84 -12.42 -4.52 -1.79
N THR A 85 -12.12 -3.25 -2.06
CA THR A 85 -12.35 -2.16 -1.11
C THR A 85 -13.85 -1.94 -0.85
N GLU A 86 -14.69 -2.08 -1.88
CA GLU A 86 -16.15 -2.03 -1.74
C GLU A 86 -16.67 -3.14 -0.82
N VAL A 87 -16.25 -4.39 -1.05
CA VAL A 87 -16.63 -5.54 -0.21
C VAL A 87 -16.20 -5.31 1.24
N LEU A 88 -14.93 -4.99 1.46
CA LEU A 88 -14.38 -4.72 2.80
C LEU A 88 -15.11 -3.56 3.51
N SER A 89 -15.53 -2.53 2.77
CA SER A 89 -16.32 -1.42 3.30
C SER A 89 -17.72 -1.87 3.71
N SER A 90 -18.40 -2.66 2.87
CA SER A 90 -19.77 -3.12 3.09
C SER A 90 -19.92 -4.01 4.32
N VAL A 91 -18.90 -4.82 4.63
CA VAL A 91 -18.87 -5.69 5.82
C VAL A 91 -18.27 -4.98 7.05
N GLY A 92 -17.89 -3.71 6.91
CA GLY A 92 -17.30 -2.92 7.99
C GLY A 92 -15.87 -3.32 8.38
N ALA A 93 -15.20 -4.17 7.59
CA ALA A 93 -13.84 -4.62 7.88
C ALA A 93 -12.84 -3.45 7.91
N ILE A 94 -12.99 -2.47 7.02
CA ILE A 94 -12.13 -1.27 7.02
C ILE A 94 -12.34 -0.44 8.30
N ALA A 95 -13.59 -0.31 8.75
CA ALA A 95 -13.90 0.42 9.98
C ALA A 95 -13.34 -0.27 11.22
N ALA A 96 -13.44 -1.61 11.29
CA ALA A 96 -12.95 -2.41 12.40
C ALA A 96 -11.42 -2.52 12.45
N ALA A 97 -10.78 -2.74 11.29
CA ALA A 97 -9.33 -2.96 11.19
C ALA A 97 -8.52 -1.66 11.10
N GLY A 98 -9.17 -0.53 10.77
CA GLY A 98 -8.57 0.79 10.77
C GLY A 98 -7.35 0.90 9.85
N GLU A 99 -6.27 1.47 10.38
CA GLU A 99 -5.06 1.75 9.60
C GLU A 99 -4.37 0.49 9.06
N SER A 100 -4.65 -0.67 9.67
CA SER A 100 -4.06 -1.93 9.19
C SER A 100 -4.46 -2.22 7.74
N LEU A 101 -5.72 -2.01 7.35
CA LEU A 101 -6.17 -2.18 5.97
C LEU A 101 -6.04 -0.88 5.16
N ARG A 102 -6.28 0.29 5.76
CA ARG A 102 -6.24 1.56 5.02
C ARG A 102 -4.85 1.87 4.48
N GLY A 103 -3.79 1.62 5.24
CA GLY A 103 -2.40 1.90 4.83
C GLY A 103 -2.02 1.26 3.48
N PRO A 104 -2.04 -0.08 3.35
CA PRO A 104 -1.69 -0.75 2.09
C PRO A 104 -2.67 -0.42 0.95
N LEU A 105 -3.97 -0.26 1.21
CA LEU A 105 -4.94 0.13 0.19
C LEU A 105 -4.69 1.55 -0.34
N MET A 106 -4.33 2.49 0.53
CA MET A 106 -3.98 3.86 0.17
C MET A 106 -2.68 3.92 -0.64
N ALA A 107 -1.68 3.12 -0.26
CA ALA A 107 -0.41 3.03 -1.00
C ALA A 107 -0.62 2.51 -2.43
N LEU A 108 -1.37 1.41 -2.57
CA LEU A 108 -1.73 0.84 -3.87
C LEU A 108 -2.55 1.81 -4.72
N ALA A 109 -3.52 2.50 -4.12
CA ALA A 109 -4.32 3.52 -4.80
C ALA A 109 -3.47 4.72 -5.26
N GLY A 110 -2.50 5.15 -4.45
CA GLY A 110 -1.55 6.19 -4.80
C GLY A 110 -0.69 5.82 -6.01
N TRP A 111 -0.19 4.57 -6.06
CA TRP A 111 0.58 4.08 -7.21
C TRP A 111 -0.24 3.96 -8.50
N LEU A 112 -1.52 3.62 -8.38
CA LEU A 112 -2.47 3.63 -9.50
C LEU A 112 -2.76 5.04 -10.03
N GLY A 113 -2.43 6.09 -9.28
CA GLY A 113 -2.69 7.48 -9.65
C GLY A 113 -4.18 7.73 -9.88
N ALA A 114 -4.55 8.24 -11.06
CA ALA A 114 -5.94 8.55 -11.40
C ALA A 114 -6.87 7.32 -11.31
N LEU A 115 -6.36 6.11 -11.58
CA LEU A 115 -7.15 4.87 -11.49
C LEU A 115 -7.47 4.49 -10.04
N GLY A 116 -6.70 4.98 -9.07
CA GLY A 116 -6.91 4.72 -7.64
C GLY A 116 -7.89 5.68 -6.95
N VAL A 117 -8.39 6.71 -7.65
CA VAL A 117 -9.31 7.72 -7.07
C VAL A 117 -10.56 7.10 -6.45
N PRO A 118 -11.25 6.11 -7.06
CA PRO A 118 -12.40 5.46 -6.42
C PRO A 118 -12.04 4.82 -5.08
N ILE A 119 -10.90 4.14 -5.01
CA ILE A 119 -10.39 3.49 -3.79
C ILE A 119 -10.13 4.55 -2.72
N MET A 120 -9.39 5.61 -3.05
CA MET A 120 -9.08 6.69 -2.10
C MET A 120 -10.36 7.32 -1.52
N ARG A 121 -11.38 7.58 -2.35
CA ARG A 121 -12.65 8.17 -1.91
C ARG A 121 -13.38 7.31 -0.89
N MET A 122 -13.36 5.98 -1.06
CA MET A 122 -13.96 5.05 -0.10
C MET A 122 -13.20 4.99 1.23
N LEU A 123 -11.87 5.15 1.21
CA LEU A 123 -11.05 5.09 2.41
C LEU A 123 -11.10 6.38 3.26
N THR A 124 -11.41 7.51 2.63
CA THR A 124 -11.52 8.83 3.28
C THR A 124 -12.94 9.19 3.71
N GLY A 125 -13.95 8.40 3.30
CA GLY A 125 -15.35 8.55 3.72
C GLY A 125 -15.60 7.97 5.10
#